data_AF-A0A0D2T1A5-F1
#
_entry.id   AF-A0A0D2T1A5-F1
#
_cell.length_a   1.000
_cell.length_b   1.000
_cell.length_c   1.000
_cell.angle_alpha   90.00
_cell.angle_beta   90.00
_cell.angle_gamma   90.00
#
_symmetry.space_group_name_H-M   'P 1'
#
loop_
_entity.id
_entity.type
_entity.pdbx_description
1 polymer ?
#
loop_
_entity_poly.entity_id
_entity_poly.type
_entity_poly.pdbx_seq_one_letter_code
_entity_poly.pdbx_strand_id
1 'polypeptide(L)'
;MNVSSSAAATEYIKRHHRHEAGENQCSSALVKLIKAPLPLVWSLVRRFDEPQKYKPFVSRCVAPGNLEIGSLREVDVKSGLPATTSTERLELLDDNEHILSIRIIGGDHRLQVFLYHFGSSYMN
;
A
#
# COMPACT_ATOMS: atom_id res chain seq x y z
N MET A 1 -13.50 -27.23 1.79
CA MET A 1 -14.20 -25.97 2.11
C MET A 1 -13.27 -25.16 3.00
N ASN A 2 -12.63 -24.10 2.49
CA ASN A 2 -11.54 -23.39 3.18
C ASN A 2 -12.05 -22.02 3.63
N VAL A 3 -12.73 -21.98 4.78
CA VAL A 3 -13.38 -20.78 5.33
C VAL A 3 -12.51 -20.12 6.42
N SER A 4 -11.48 -20.81 6.90
CA SER A 4 -10.69 -20.45 8.09
C SER A 4 -9.55 -19.44 7.84
N SER A 5 -8.95 -19.39 6.65
CA SER A 5 -7.81 -18.47 6.39
C SER A 5 -8.21 -17.01 6.15
N SER A 6 -9.41 -16.79 5.62
CA SER A 6 -9.96 -15.44 5.36
C SER A 6 -10.30 -14.72 6.67
N ALA A 7 -10.80 -15.45 7.68
CA ALA A 7 -11.22 -14.88 8.95
C ALA A 7 -10.04 -14.32 9.76
N ALA A 8 -8.92 -15.05 9.84
CA ALA A 8 -7.73 -14.60 10.58
C ALA A 8 -7.08 -13.35 9.95
N ALA A 9 -6.96 -13.31 8.62
CA ALA A 9 -6.47 -12.13 7.91
C ALA A 9 -7.44 -10.94 8.07
N THR A 10 -8.74 -11.17 7.98
CA THR A 10 -9.78 -10.14 8.17
C THR A 10 -9.76 -9.58 9.60
N GLU A 11 -9.53 -10.42 10.61
CA GLU A 11 -9.50 -9.98 12.00
C GLU A 11 -8.20 -9.24 12.35
N TYR A 12 -7.06 -9.70 11.84
CA TYR A 12 -5.80 -8.95 11.91
C TYR A 12 -5.94 -7.57 11.25
N ILE A 13 -6.57 -7.52 10.09
CA ILE A 13 -6.82 -6.26 9.37
C ILE A 13 -7.78 -5.34 10.13
N LYS A 14 -8.86 -5.87 10.70
CA LYS A 14 -9.79 -5.09 11.53
C LYS A 14 -9.12 -4.48 12.77
N ARG A 15 -8.10 -5.15 13.34
CA ARG A 15 -7.37 -4.65 14.52
C ARG A 15 -6.32 -3.60 14.16
N HIS A 16 -5.67 -3.73 13.01
CA HIS A 16 -4.52 -2.89 12.64
C HIS A 16 -4.80 -1.84 11.55
N HIS A 17 -5.93 -1.95 10.83
CA HIS A 17 -6.31 -1.04 9.75
C HIS A 17 -7.62 -0.30 10.04
N ARG A 18 -8.01 -0.19 11.32
CA ARG A 18 -9.18 0.61 11.72
C ARG A 18 -8.80 2.08 11.69
N HIS A 19 -8.99 2.71 10.54
CA HIS A 19 -9.03 4.16 10.46
C HIS A 19 -10.41 4.61 10.97
N GLU A 20 -10.44 5.44 12.02
CA GLU A 20 -11.65 6.20 12.37
C GLU A 20 -11.90 7.19 11.23
N ALA A 21 -12.70 6.77 10.27
CA ALA A 21 -13.15 7.64 9.20
C ALA A 21 -14.08 8.71 9.83
N GLY A 22 -13.69 9.98 9.73
CA GLY A 22 -14.57 11.10 10.13
C GLY A 22 -15.83 11.15 9.25
N GLU A 23 -16.74 12.09 9.55
CA GLU A 23 -18.10 12.17 8.96
C GLU A 23 -18.17 12.26 7.41
N ASN A 24 -17.05 12.39 6.70
CA ASN A 24 -16.99 12.40 5.22
C ASN A 24 -15.81 11.58 4.67
N GLN A 25 -15.34 10.59 5.42
CA GLN A 25 -14.26 9.70 5.02
C GLN A 25 -14.78 8.28 4.85
N CYS A 26 -14.13 7.52 3.98
CA CYS A 26 -14.35 6.09 3.84
C CYS A 26 -13.02 5.38 4.12
N SER A 27 -13.10 4.25 4.83
CA SER A 27 -11.99 3.31 4.97
C SER A 27 -12.38 1.99 4.33
N SER A 28 -11.44 1.37 3.64
CA SER A 28 -11.61 0.03 3.10
C SER A 28 -10.32 -0.76 3.32
N ALA A 29 -10.45 -2.08 3.40
CA ALA A 29 -9.32 -2.98 3.46
C ALA A 29 -9.51 -4.12 2.47
N LEU A 30 -8.43 -4.49 1.79
CA LEU A 30 -8.42 -5.53 0.77
C LEU A 30 -7.40 -6.60 1.15
N VAL A 31 -7.82 -7.86 1.11
CA VAL A 31 -6.93 -9.02 1.29
C VAL A 31 -6.73 -9.69 -0.05
N LYS A 32 -5.48 -9.94 -0.42
CA LYS A 32 -5.14 -10.71 -1.62
C LYS A 32 -4.14 -11.79 -1.25
N LEU A 33 -4.54 -13.04 -1.48
CA LEU A 33 -3.62 -14.17 -1.36
C LEU A 33 -2.71 -14.23 -2.59
N ILE A 34 -1.41 -14.36 -2.35
CA ILE A 34 -0.39 -14.48 -3.39
C ILE A 34 0.35 -15.81 -3.19
N LYS A 35 0.41 -16.63 -4.25
CA LYS A 35 1.16 -17.90 -4.25
C LYS A 35 2.64 -17.65 -4.56
N ALA A 36 3.35 -17.01 -3.64
CA ALA A 36 4.78 -16.74 -3.74
C ALA A 36 5.41 -16.59 -2.35
N PRO A 37 6.74 -16.80 -2.21
CA PRO A 37 7.43 -16.57 -0.94
C PRO A 37 7.31 -15.12 -0.47
N LEU A 38 7.09 -14.91 0.84
CA LEU A 38 6.97 -13.58 1.44
C LEU A 38 8.17 -12.66 1.09
N PRO A 39 9.44 -13.09 1.18
CA PRO A 39 10.58 -12.23 0.85
C PRO A 39 10.56 -11.74 -0.60
N LEU A 40 10.07 -12.58 -1.53
CA LEU A 40 9.96 -12.22 -2.94
C LEU A 40 8.91 -11.12 -3.15
N VAL A 41 7.72 -11.31 -2.57
CA VAL A 41 6.64 -10.32 -2.64
C VAL A 41 7.06 -9.01 -1.98
N TRP A 42 7.68 -9.09 -0.81
CA TRP A 42 8.13 -7.92 -0.08
C TRP A 42 9.22 -7.14 -0.81
N SER A 43 10.19 -7.83 -1.43
CA SER A 43 11.23 -7.19 -2.25
C SER A 43 10.69 -6.34 -3.41
N LEU A 44 9.45 -6.62 -3.84
CA LEU A 44 8.75 -5.86 -4.85
C LEU A 44 7.97 -4.69 -4.23
N VAL A 45 7.18 -4.96 -3.18
CA VAL A 45 6.23 -3.97 -2.66
C VAL A 45 6.92 -2.91 -1.79
N ARG A 46 8.01 -3.25 -1.10
CA ARG A 46 8.82 -2.32 -0.31
C ARG A 46 9.46 -1.19 -1.12
N ARG A 47 9.45 -1.29 -2.45
CA ARG A 47 10.01 -0.28 -3.36
C ARG A 47 9.08 0.92 -3.46
N PHE A 48 9.32 1.88 -2.57
CA PHE A 48 8.62 3.15 -2.57
C PHE A 48 8.92 3.98 -3.83
N ASP A 49 10.09 3.86 -4.42
CA ASP A 49 10.49 4.52 -5.66
C ASP A 49 9.92 3.87 -6.94
N GLU A 50 9.58 2.58 -6.92
CA GLU A 50 9.16 1.83 -8.11
C GLU A 50 7.74 1.22 -8.06
N PRO A 51 6.68 1.99 -7.72
CA PRO A 51 5.31 1.46 -7.65
C PRO A 51 4.78 0.92 -8.97
N GLN A 52 5.29 1.39 -10.12
CA GLN A 52 4.91 0.92 -11.46
C GLN A 52 5.10 -0.58 -11.67
N LYS A 53 5.99 -1.22 -10.88
CA LYS A 53 6.23 -2.66 -11.01
C LYS A 53 5.06 -3.52 -10.51
N TYR A 54 4.21 -2.98 -9.65
CA TYR A 54 3.08 -3.74 -9.07
C TYR A 54 1.74 -2.99 -9.10
N LYS A 55 1.72 -1.68 -9.32
CA LYS A 55 0.50 -0.89 -9.50
C LYS A 55 0.23 -0.66 -11.00
N PRO A 56 -0.81 -1.26 -11.59
CA PRO A 56 -1.00 -1.29 -13.04
C PRO A 56 -1.35 0.07 -13.67
N PHE A 57 -1.79 1.04 -12.88
CA PHE A 57 -2.21 2.36 -13.37
C PHE A 57 -1.15 3.44 -13.20
N VAL A 58 0.00 3.11 -12.60
CA VAL A 58 1.12 4.05 -12.51
C VAL A 58 1.88 4.06 -13.82
N SER A 59 2.10 5.24 -14.38
CA SER A 59 2.87 5.45 -15.61
C SER A 59 4.30 5.94 -15.30
N ARG A 60 4.45 6.79 -14.29
CA ARG A 60 5.75 7.33 -13.86
C ARG A 60 5.80 7.43 -12.33
N CYS A 61 7.00 7.31 -11.79
CA CYS A 61 7.29 7.64 -10.39
C CYS A 61 8.62 8.37 -10.31
N VAL A 62 8.67 9.47 -9.56
CA VAL A 62 9.87 10.25 -9.28
C VAL A 62 10.00 10.37 -7.77
N ALA A 63 11.05 9.79 -7.19
CA ALA A 63 11.36 9.88 -5.77
C ALA A 63 12.78 10.46 -5.62
N PRO A 64 12.94 11.73 -5.21
CA PRO A 64 14.25 12.34 -5.06
C PRO A 64 14.97 11.85 -3.79
N GLY A 65 16.28 11.66 -3.89
CA GLY A 65 17.15 11.39 -2.74
C GLY A 65 17.11 9.96 -2.22
N ASN A 66 17.51 9.79 -0.96
CA ASN A 66 17.50 8.50 -0.28
C ASN A 66 16.07 8.17 0.21
N LEU A 67 15.74 6.87 0.19
CA LEU A 67 14.45 6.36 0.67
C LEU A 67 14.49 6.23 2.20
N GLU A 68 14.01 7.27 2.87
CA GLU A 68 13.91 7.34 4.32
C GLU A 68 12.47 7.67 4.73
N ILE A 69 12.13 7.45 6.00
CA ILE A 69 10.82 7.84 6.51
C ILE A 69 10.64 9.35 6.36
N GLY A 70 9.52 9.77 5.78
CA GLY A 70 9.23 11.15 5.41
C GLY A 70 9.58 11.50 3.95
N SER A 71 10.33 10.66 3.23
CA SER A 71 10.62 10.86 1.81
C SER A 71 9.35 10.95 0.98
N LEU A 72 9.40 11.79 -0.06
CA LEU A 72 8.28 12.03 -0.97
C LEU A 72 8.51 11.33 -2.30
N ARG A 73 7.41 10.98 -2.98
CA ARG A 73 7.40 10.61 -4.38
C ARG A 73 6.26 11.32 -5.11
N GLU A 74 6.50 11.64 -6.37
CA GLU A 74 5.49 12.07 -7.32
C GLU A 74 5.16 10.89 -8.24
N VAL A 75 3.88 10.54 -8.31
CA VAL A 75 3.37 9.42 -9.10
C VAL A 75 2.46 9.96 -10.18
N ASP A 76 2.80 9.68 -11.44
CA ASP A 76 1.90 9.90 -12.56
C ASP A 76 1.08 8.64 -12.79
N VAL A 77 -0.20 8.82 -13.09
CA VAL A 77 -1.07 7.72 -13.51
C VAL A 77 -1.35 7.77 -15.01
N LYS A 78 -1.83 6.66 -15.56
CA LYS A 78 -2.11 6.53 -17.00
C LYS A 78 -3.17 7.52 -17.48
N SER A 79 -2.98 8.03 -18.70
CA SER A 79 -3.91 8.94 -19.38
C SER A 79 -5.33 8.35 -19.50
N GLY A 80 -6.36 9.17 -19.32
CA GLY A 80 -7.76 8.77 -19.39
C GLY A 80 -8.39 8.45 -18.03
N LEU A 81 -7.62 8.53 -16.95
CA LEU A 81 -8.17 8.57 -15.58
C LEU A 81 -8.48 10.02 -15.18
N PRO A 82 -9.47 10.25 -14.28
CA PRO A 82 -9.81 11.59 -13.80
C PRO A 82 -8.67 12.27 -13.02
N ALA A 83 -7.79 11.46 -12.43
CA ALA A 83 -6.59 11.90 -11.75
C ALA A 83 -5.38 11.61 -12.63
N THR A 84 -4.37 12.46 -12.58
CA THR A 84 -3.16 12.37 -13.38
C THR A 84 -1.90 12.34 -12.51
N THR A 85 -1.93 12.92 -11.31
CA THR A 85 -0.75 13.02 -10.43
C THR A 85 -1.08 12.83 -8.95
N SER A 86 -0.15 12.24 -8.21
CA SER A 86 -0.22 12.03 -6.76
C SER A 86 1.10 12.39 -6.11
N THR A 87 1.06 13.18 -5.04
CA THR A 87 2.23 13.40 -4.18
C THR A 87 2.05 12.56 -2.92
N GLU A 88 2.99 11.64 -2.71
CA GLU A 88 2.91 10.63 -1.67
C GLU A 88 4.12 10.69 -0.74
N ARG A 89 3.89 10.45 0.55
CA ARG A 89 4.90 10.43 1.61
C ARG A 89 5.05 9.02 2.16
N LEU A 90 6.28 8.58 2.36
CA LEU A 90 6.59 7.36 3.08
C LEU A 90 6.43 7.59 4.59
N GLU A 91 5.48 6.90 5.23
CA GLU A 91 5.19 7.08 6.66
C GLU A 91 5.80 5.95 7.51
N LEU A 92 5.88 4.73 6.96
CA LEU A 92 6.47 3.57 7.62
C LEU A 92 7.05 2.62 6.58
N LEU A 93 8.22 2.06 6.89
CA LEU A 93 8.82 0.95 6.19
C LEU A 93 9.46 0.00 7.22
N ASP A 94 8.80 -1.11 7.50
CA ASP A 94 9.27 -2.14 8.44
C ASP A 94 9.56 -3.43 7.68
N ASP A 95 10.84 -3.78 7.58
CA ASP A 95 11.28 -5.01 6.89
C ASP A 95 11.08 -6.28 7.72
N ASN A 96 10.93 -6.18 9.05
CA ASN A 96 10.69 -7.33 9.91
C ASN A 96 9.21 -7.73 9.87
N GLU A 97 8.33 -6.75 10.03
CA GLU A 97 6.87 -6.93 10.00
C GLU A 97 6.28 -6.82 8.59
N HIS A 98 7.11 -6.51 7.58
CA HIS A 98 6.74 -6.39 6.17
C HIS A 98 5.59 -5.38 5.96
N ILE A 99 5.75 -4.18 6.55
CA ILE A 99 4.76 -3.10 6.55
C ILE A 99 5.26 -1.89 5.76
N LEU A 100 4.46 -1.43 4.81
CA LEU A 100 4.68 -0.20 4.06
C LEU A 100 3.47 0.72 4.22
N SER A 101 3.65 1.86 4.87
CA SER A 101 2.62 2.88 5.02
C SER A 101 2.93 4.09 4.16
N ILE A 102 1.95 4.54 3.38
CA ILE A 102 2.07 5.69 2.48
C ILE A 102 0.88 6.62 2.69
N ARG A 103 1.16 7.90 2.82
CA ARG A 103 0.14 8.94 2.89
C ARG A 103 0.16 9.77 1.62
N ILE A 104 -1.00 9.95 1.00
CA ILE A 104 -1.16 10.94 -0.05
C ILE A 104 -1.27 12.29 0.63
N ILE A 105 -0.39 13.22 0.26
CA ILE A 105 -0.35 14.57 0.80
C ILE A 105 -0.77 15.63 -0.23
N GLY A 106 -0.91 15.25 -1.50
CA GLY A 106 -1.31 16.14 -2.59
C GLY A 106 -1.57 15.38 -3.88
N GLY A 107 -1.93 16.11 -4.93
CA GLY A 107 -2.31 15.57 -6.23
C GLY A 107 -3.66 16.12 -6.70
N ASP A 108 -4.10 15.68 -7.87
CA ASP A 108 -5.36 16.11 -8.48
C ASP A 108 -6.55 15.20 -8.14
N HIS A 109 -6.37 14.33 -7.14
CA HIS A 109 -7.41 13.45 -6.61
C HIS A 109 -7.71 13.67 -5.13
N ARG A 110 -8.89 13.20 -4.71
CA ARG A 110 -9.41 13.31 -3.33
C ARG A 110 -8.98 12.17 -2.39
N LEU A 111 -8.03 11.33 -2.80
CA LEU A 111 -7.53 10.19 -2.01
C LEU A 111 -6.55 10.66 -0.92
N GLN A 112 -6.48 9.95 0.22
CA GLN A 112 -5.74 10.42 1.39
C GLN A 112 -4.70 9.43 1.96
N VAL A 113 -5.01 8.12 2.10
CA VAL A 113 -4.12 7.19 2.83
C VAL A 113 -4.12 5.80 2.21
N PHE A 114 -2.95 5.16 2.15
CA PHE A 114 -2.77 3.76 1.74
C PHE A 114 -1.78 3.03 2.66
N LEU A 115 -2.22 1.91 3.23
CA LEU A 115 -1.38 1.04 4.07
C LEU A 115 -1.30 -0.35 3.46
N TYR A 116 -0.08 -0.82 3.19
CA TYR A 116 0.19 -2.17 2.73
C TYR A 116 0.84 -2.99 3.85
N HIS A 117 0.27 -4.16 4.11
CA HIS A 117 0.78 -5.12 5.06
C HIS A 117 0.86 -6.50 4.40
N PHE A 118 1.99 -7.18 4.53
CA PHE A 118 2.19 -8.53 3.97
C PHE A 118 2.51 -9.52 5.09
N GLY A 119 1.53 -10.31 5.49
CA GLY A 119 1.74 -11.44 6.40
C GLY A 119 2.03 -12.73 5.64
N SER A 120 2.92 -13.57 6.18
CA SER A 120 2.97 -14.98 5.79
C SER A 120 1.94 -15.75 6.61
N SER A 121 0.86 -16.21 5.96
CA SER A 121 0.04 -17.27 6.54
C SER A 121 0.78 -18.59 6.33
N TYR A 122 1.67 -18.94 7.27
CA TYR A 122 2.11 -20.33 7.37
C TYR A 122 0.88 -21.18 7.70
N MET A 123 0.33 -21.82 6.67
CA MET A 123 -0.61 -22.92 6.84
C MET A 123 0.15 -24.04 7.54
N ASN A 124 -0.12 -24.25 8.83
CA ASN A 124 -0.13 -25.58 9.40
C ASN A 124 -1.60 -26.02 9.49
#